data_AF-A0AB34QPE1-F1
#
_entry.id   AF-A0AB34QPE1-F1
#
_cell.length_a   1.000
_cell.length_b   1.000
_cell.length_c   1.000
_cell.angle_alpha   90.00
_cell.angle_beta   90.00
_cell.angle_gamma   90.00
#
_symmetry.space_group_name_H-M   'P 1'
#
loop_
_entity.id
_entity.type
_entity.pdbx_description
1 polymer ?
#
loop_
_entity_poly.entity_id
_entity_poly.type
_entity_poly.pdbx_seq_one_letter_code
_entity_poly.pdbx_strand_id
1 'polypeptide(L)' 'MNNTVKVTFTIEGVEIKTDARVPQMRNGINADNMIVLNAKSELENKLGIDIYKVMNAEHYDDIKDAVYIDKSDFRRD' A
#
# COMPACT_ATOMS: atom_id res chain seq x y z
N MET A 1 17.48 7.77 -5.13
CA MET A 1 17.14 6.47 -4.51
C MET A 1 15.67 6.19 -4.76
N ASN A 2 15.31 4.98 -5.17
CA ASN A 2 13.92 4.59 -5.34
C ASN A 2 13.30 4.42 -3.94
N ASN A 3 12.54 5.41 -3.49
CA ASN A 3 11.74 5.33 -2.26
C ASN A 3 10.43 4.60 -2.57
N THR A 4 10.52 3.36 -3.05
CA THR A 4 9.36 2.52 -3.33
C THR A 4 9.48 1.22 -2.54
N VAL A 5 8.34 0.74 -2.05
CA VAL A 5 8.19 -0.53 -1.33
C VAL A 5 7.16 -1.38 -2.04
N LYS A 6 7.25 -2.70 -1.92
CA LYS A 6 6.24 -3.61 -2.47
C LYS A 6 5.08 -3.71 -1.48
N VAL A 7 3.86 -3.56 -1.98
CA VAL A 7 2.62 -3.73 -1.22
C VAL A 7 1.85 -4.88 -1.82
N THR A 8 1.45 -5.82 -0.98
CA THR A 8 0.63 -6.98 -1.34
C THR A 8 -0.72 -6.87 -0.65
N PHE A 9 -1.80 -6.89 -1.43
CA PHE A 9 -3.17 -6.98 -0.96
C PHE A 9 -3.66 -8.42 -1.13
N THR A 10 -4.21 -9.02 -0.07
CA THR A 10 -4.78 -10.38 -0.12
C THR A 10 -6.31 -10.31 -0.09
N ILE A 11 -6.96 -10.80 -1.13
CA ILE A 11 -8.42 -10.75 -1.28
C ILE A 11 -8.91 -12.14 -1.66
N GLU A 12 -9.66 -12.80 -0.78
CA GLU A 12 -10.22 -14.14 -1.02
C GLU A 12 -9.18 -15.18 -1.50
N GLY A 13 -7.93 -15.07 -1.04
CA GLY A 13 -6.82 -15.94 -1.45
C GLY A 13 -6.07 -15.52 -2.72
N VAL A 14 -6.48 -14.43 -3.37
CA VAL A 14 -5.77 -13.80 -4.48
C VAL A 14 -4.83 -12.71 -3.95
N GLU A 15 -3.57 -12.74 -4.37
CA GLU A 15 -2.58 -11.72 -4.06
C GLU A 15 -2.45 -10.70 -5.20
N ILE A 16 -2.65 -9.41 -4.88
CA ILE A 16 -2.42 -8.30 -5.79
C ILE A 16 -1.19 -7.53 -5.31
N LYS A 17 -0.14 -7.48 -6.13
CA LYS A 17 1.15 -6.87 -5.80
C LYS A 17 1.37 -5.59 -6.59
N THR A 18 1.83 -4.54 -5.93
CA THR A 18 2.17 -3.27 -6.57
C THR A 18 3.33 -2.59 -5.86
N ASP A 19 4.06 -1.75 -6.57
CA ASP A 19 5.06 -0.87 -5.96
C ASP A 19 4.39 0.43 -5.51
N ALA A 20 4.69 0.87 -4.31
CA ALA A 20 4.14 2.08 -3.71
C ALA A 20 5.24 3.01 -3.20
N ARG A 21 5.06 4.31 -3.39
CA ARG A 21 6.03 5.31 -2.92
C ARG A 21 5.98 5.45 -1.40
N VAL A 22 7.15 5.45 -0.77
CA VAL A 22 7.33 5.79 0.64
C VAL A 22 7.36 7.32 0.78
N PRO A 23 6.40 7.92 1.50
CA PRO A 23 6.39 9.36 1.71
C PRO A 23 7.54 9.80 2.64
N GLN A 24 8.18 10.92 2.33
CA GLN A 24 9.14 11.55 3.23
C GLN A 24 8.35 12.36 4.28
N MET A 25 8.19 11.82 5.48
CA MET A 25 7.41 12.47 6.54
C MET A 25 8.25 12.84 7.76
N ARG A 26 7.91 13.97 8.40
CA ARG A 26 8.37 14.32 9.75
C ARG A 26 7.69 13.40 10.77
N ASN A 27 8.38 13.08 11.87
CA ASN A 27 7.92 12.14 12.90
C ASN A 27 6.46 12.38 13.32
N GLY A 28 5.63 11.32 13.34
CA GLY A 28 4.27 11.33 13.92
C GLY A 28 3.13 10.89 12.99
N ILE A 29 3.33 10.87 11.67
CA ILE A 29 2.32 10.36 10.71
C ILE A 29 2.59 8.89 10.40
N ASN A 30 1.55 8.05 10.42
CA ASN A 30 1.67 6.62 10.11
C ASN A 30 2.08 6.42 8.63
N ALA A 31 3.36 6.09 8.42
CA ALA A 31 3.93 5.87 7.09
C ALA A 31 3.23 4.76 6.31
N ASP A 32 2.68 3.76 7.00
CA ASP A 32 2.15 2.56 6.38
C ASP A 32 0.79 2.83 5.74
N ASN A 33 -0.07 3.60 6.42
CA ASN A 33 -1.33 4.07 5.84
C ASN A 33 -1.08 4.84 4.53
N MET A 34 -0.13 5.78 4.54
CA MET A 34 0.18 6.58 3.35
C MET A 34 0.79 5.75 2.21
N ILE A 35 1.63 4.75 2.54
CA ILE A 35 2.15 3.79 1.56
C ILE A 35 0.99 3.02 0.92
N VAL A 36 0.02 2.58 1.70
CA VAL A 36 -1.13 1.81 1.21
C VAL A 36 -2.08 2.66 0.37
N LEU A 37 -2.29 3.92 0.75
CA LEU A 37 -3.03 4.88 -0.09
C LEU A 37 -2.33 5.11 -1.43
N ASN A 38 -1.00 5.25 -1.45
CA ASN A 38 -0.25 5.36 -2.69
C ASN A 38 -0.37 4.08 -3.53
N ALA A 39 -0.29 2.91 -2.90
CA ALA A 39 -0.47 1.63 -3.57
C ALA A 39 -1.86 1.49 -4.21
N LYS A 40 -2.92 1.89 -3.48
CA LYS A 40 -4.29 1.97 -3.99
C LYS A 40 -4.36 2.85 -5.23
N SER A 41 -3.86 4.09 -5.16
CA SER A 41 -3.88 5.02 -6.30
C SER A 41 -3.12 4.48 -7.50
N GLU A 42 -2.00 3.77 -7.30
CA GLU A 42 -1.26 3.14 -8.39
C GLU A 42 -2.06 2.01 -9.07
N LEU A 43 -2.75 1.16 -8.29
CA LEU A 43 -3.63 0.11 -8.84
C LEU A 43 -4.81 0.71 -9.61
N GLU A 44 -5.42 1.77 -9.07
CA GLU A 44 -6.53 2.47 -9.71
C GLU A 44 -6.10 3.12 -11.02
N ASN A 45 -4.96 3.82 -11.04
CA ASN A 45 -4.46 4.50 -12.23
C ASN A 45 -3.95 3.55 -13.32
N LYS A 46 -3.28 2.45 -12.95
CA LYS A 46 -2.65 1.52 -13.91
C LYS A 46 -3.60 0.44 -14.39
N LEU A 47 -4.46 -0.06 -13.50
CA LEU A 47 -5.28 -1.25 -13.75
C LEU A 47 -6.78 -0.95 -13.65
N GLY A 48 -7.18 0.24 -13.22
CA GLY A 48 -8.59 0.57 -12.98
C GLY A 48 -9.18 -0.14 -11.76
N ILE A 49 -8.34 -0.66 -10.86
CA ILE A 49 -8.77 -1.45 -9.71
C ILE A 49 -8.81 -0.56 -8.46
N ASP A 50 -10.01 -0.30 -7.96
CA ASP A 50 -10.21 0.33 -6.65
C ASP A 50 -10.20 -0.74 -5.55
N ILE A 51 -9.01 -1.01 -4.99
CA ILE A 51 -8.81 -2.12 -4.04
C ILE A 51 -9.70 -2.00 -2.79
N TYR A 52 -10.06 -0.78 -2.38
CA TYR A 52 -10.93 -0.56 -1.22
C TYR A 52 -12.36 -1.00 -1.52
N LYS A 53 -12.86 -0.70 -2.73
CA LYS A 53 -14.16 -1.21 -3.18
C LYS A 53 -14.18 -2.73 -3.30
N VAL A 54 -13.11 -3.33 -3.85
CA VAL A 54 -13.00 -4.80 -3.97
C VAL A 54 -13.02 -5.46 -2.59
N MET A 55 -12.39 -4.84 -1.59
CA MET A 55 -12.34 -5.35 -0.21
C MET A 55 -13.53 -4.92 0.66
N ASN A 56 -14.50 -4.19 0.10
CA ASN A 56 -15.62 -3.59 0.83
C ASN A 56 -15.17 -2.80 2.09
N ALA A 57 -14.15 -1.95 1.91
CA ALA A 57 -13.51 -1.18 2.97
C ALA A 57 -13.53 0.33 2.68
N GLU A 58 -13.52 1.14 3.73
CA GLU A 58 -13.49 2.61 3.63
C GLU A 58 -12.17 3.20 4.15
N HIS A 59 -11.52 2.52 5.08
CA HIS A 59 -10.34 2.99 5.78
C HIS A 59 -9.21 1.95 5.77
N TYR A 60 -7.98 2.42 5.96
CA TYR A 60 -6.82 1.53 6.07
C TYR A 60 -6.97 0.51 7.21
N ASP A 61 -7.56 0.93 8.33
CA ASP A 61 -7.78 0.05 9.48
C ASP A 61 -8.69 -1.15 9.17
N ASP A 62 -9.55 -1.04 8.15
CA ASP A 62 -10.44 -2.13 7.72
C ASP A 62 -9.69 -3.23 6.96
N ILE A 63 -8.55 -2.89 6.35
CA ILE A 63 -7.80 -3.79 5.46
C ILE A 63 -6.39 -4.11 5.97
N LYS A 64 -5.92 -3.50 7.05
CA LYS A 64 -4.52 -3.59 7.50
C LYS A 64 -4.02 -5.02 7.67
N ASP A 65 -4.88 -5.94 8.10
CA ASP A 65 -4.52 -7.36 8.33
C ASP A 65 -4.42 -8.15 7.01
N ALA A 66 -5.02 -7.64 5.93
CA ALA A 66 -4.97 -8.20 4.59
C ALA A 66 -3.90 -7.53 3.71
N VAL A 67 -3.11 -6.61 4.27
CA VAL A 67 -2.07 -5.87 3.57
C VAL A 67 -0.70 -6.16 4.15
N TYR A 68 0.23 -6.53 3.28
CA TYR A 68 1.64 -6.70 3.62
C TYR A 68 2.50 -5.65 2.90
N ILE A 69 3.34 -4.94 3.65
CA ILE A 69 4.28 -3.94 3.12
C ILE A 69 5.69 -4.48 3.30
N ASP A 70 6.33 -4.84 2.19
CA ASP A 70 7.71 -5.30 2.17
C ASP A 70 8.67 -4.11 2.11
N LYS A 71 9.38 -3.89 3.22
CA LYS A 71 10.37 -2.83 3.39
C LYS A 71 11.81 -3.36 3.36
N SER A 72 12.05 -4.63 2.99
CA SER A 72 13.39 -5.23 3.03
C SER A 72 14.41 -4.46 2.19
N ASP A 73 13.95 -3.93 1.05
CA ASP A 73 14.77 -3.19 0.09
C ASP A 73 14.80 -1.67 0.37
N PHE A 74 14.00 -1.20 1.35
CA PHE A 74 13.94 0.20 1.71
C PHE A 74 15.08 0.56 2.66
N ARG A 75 16.05 1.32 2.15
CA ARG A 75 17.13 1.92 2.97
C ARG A 75 16.75 3.34 3.36
N ARG A 76 16.59 3.56 4.67
CA ARG A 76 16.47 4.88 5.28
C ARG A 76 17.89 5.33 5.63
N ASP A 77 18.49 6.17 4.78
CA ASP A 77 19.73 6.89 5.11
C ASP A 77 19.48 7.88 6.26
#